data_AF-A0AAQ3JE43-F1
#
_entry.id   AF-A0AAQ3JE43-F1
#
_cell.length_a   1.000
_cell.length_b   1.000
_cell.length_c   1.000
_cell.angle_alpha   90.00
_cell.angle_beta   90.00
_cell.angle_gamma   90.00
#
_symmetry.space_group_name_H-M   'P 1'
#
loop_
_entity.id
_entity.type
_entity.pdbx_description
1 polymer ?
#
loop_
_entity_poly.entity_id
_entity_poly.type
_entity_poly.pdbx_seq_one_letter_code
_entity_poly.pdbx_strand_id
1 'polypeptide(L)' 'MKIIRVLNTNAVVSVDSQGMELIMTGPGMGFKKRKGENIDQSLVDKTYHLENKEESKRLQEVVKEIPYM' A
#
# COMPACT_ATOMS: atom_id res chain seq x y z
N MET A 1 1.06 5.88 -10.45
CA MET A 1 0.41 5.04 -9.42
C MET A 1 -0.35 5.93 -8.46
N LYS A 2 -1.63 5.63 -8.20
CA LYS A 2 -2.49 6.40 -7.28
C LYS A 2 -2.87 5.55 -6.08
N ILE A 3 -2.83 6.15 -4.90
CA ILE A 3 -3.24 5.50 -3.65
C ILE A 3 -4.74 5.23 -3.73
N ILE A 4 -5.13 3.96 -3.67
CA ILE A 4 -6.53 3.56 -3.55
C ILE A 4 -6.95 3.37 -2.10
N ARG A 5 -5.99 3.05 -1.22
CA ARG A 5 -6.22 2.82 0.20
C ARG A 5 -4.94 3.05 1.00
N VAL A 6 -5.03 3.61 2.19
CA VAL A 6 -3.90 3.70 3.13
C VAL A 6 -4.13 2.63 4.20
N LEU A 7 -3.14 1.75 4.43
CA LEU A 7 -3.23 0.71 5.46
C LEU A 7 -2.70 1.24 6.79
N ASN A 8 -1.50 1.81 6.75
CA ASN A 8 -0.85 2.47 7.88
C ASN A 8 0.09 3.58 7.39
N THR A 9 0.83 4.24 8.29
CA THR A 9 1.78 5.31 7.96
C THR A 9 2.95 4.88 7.08
N ASN A 10 3.23 3.57 7.02
CA ASN A 10 4.34 2.98 6.27
C ASN A 10 3.87 2.04 5.15
N ALA A 11 2.56 1.88 4.92
CA ALA A 11 2.01 0.92 3.98
C ALA A 11 0.73 1.45 3.35
N VAL A 12 0.70 1.42 2.02
CA VAL A 12 -0.43 1.89 1.21
C VAL A 12 -0.73 0.89 0.11
N VAL A 13 -1.99 0.86 -0.33
CA VAL A 13 -2.45 0.11 -1.49
C VAL A 13 -2.63 1.07 -2.66
N SER A 14 -2.04 0.72 -3.79
CA SER A 14 -2.17 1.39 -5.07
C SER A 14 -2.77 0.44 -6.09
N VAL A 15 -3.23 0.99 -7.21
CA VAL A 15 -3.53 0.21 -8.41
C VAL A 15 -2.63 0.70 -9.55
N ASP A 16 -2.15 -0.24 -10.36
CA ASP A 16 -1.42 0.06 -11.59
C ASP A 16 -2.38 0.41 -12.76
N SER A 17 -1.84 0.88 -13.88
CA SER A 17 -2.61 1.15 -15.11
C SER A 17 -3.34 -0.09 -15.64
N GLN A 18 -2.88 -1.30 -15.30
CA GLN A 18 -3.56 -2.55 -15.66
C GLN A 18 -4.70 -2.95 -14.71
N GLY A 19 -4.99 -2.16 -13.67
CA GLY A 19 -6.02 -2.49 -12.69
C GLY A 19 -5.58 -3.50 -11.61
N MET A 20 -4.29 -3.87 -11.59
CA MET A 20 -3.72 -4.75 -10.58
C MET A 20 -3.45 -3.99 -9.28
N GLU A 21 -3.83 -4.58 -8.16
CA GLU A 21 -3.56 -4.03 -6.82
C GLU A 21 -2.09 -4.25 -6.46
N LEU A 22 -1.50 -3.23 -5.84
CA LEU A 22 -0.11 -3.18 -5.42
C LEU A 22 -0.06 -2.71 -3.98
N ILE A 23 0.63 -3.42 -3.10
CA ILE A 23 0.94 -2.92 -1.76
C ILE A 23 2.34 -2.35 -1.76
N MET A 24 2.46 -1.09 -1.39
CA MET A 24 3.72 -0.39 -1.32
C MET A 24 4.01 -0.10 0.15
N THR A 25 5.15 -0.56 0.62
CA THR A 25 5.62 -0.34 1.99
C THR A 25 6.88 0.50 1.97
N GLY A 26 6.97 1.43 2.90
CA GLY A 26 8.14 2.26 3.09
C GLY A 26 7.92 3.35 4.13
N PRO A 27 9.00 3.87 4.71
CA PRO A 27 8.94 4.76 5.86
C PRO A 27 8.22 6.07 5.51
N GLY A 28 7.11 6.36 6.21
CA GLY A 28 6.36 7.60 6.04
C GLY A 28 5.53 7.71 4.76
N MET A 29 5.40 6.64 3.96
CA MET A 29 4.67 6.67 2.69
C MET A 29 3.16 6.89 2.86
N GLY A 30 2.57 6.36 3.93
CA GLY A 30 1.17 6.60 4.30
C GLY A 30 0.99 7.82 5.20
N PHE A 31 2.07 8.45 5.67
CA PHE A 31 2.00 9.60 6.56
C PHE A 31 1.50 10.82 5.79
N LYS A 32 0.33 11.34 6.17
CA LYS A 32 -0.42 12.42 5.49
C LYS A 32 -0.88 12.14 4.06
N LYS A 33 -0.72 10.92 3.53
CA LYS A 33 -1.25 10.55 2.22
C LYS A 33 -2.73 10.17 2.30
N ARG A 34 -3.46 10.36 1.20
CA ARG A 34 -4.91 10.14 1.10
C ARG A 34 -5.26 9.36 -0.17
N LYS A 35 -6.44 8.72 -0.19
CA LYS A 35 -6.96 8.08 -1.40
C LYS A 35 -7.04 9.09 -2.54
N GLY A 36 -6.47 8.75 -3.69
CA GLY A 36 -6.38 9.58 -4.88
C GLY A 36 -5.06 10.32 -5.05
N GLU A 37 -4.21 10.39 -4.02
CA GLU A 37 -2.88 10.99 -4.10
C GLU A 37 -1.90 10.14 -4.92
N ASN A 38 -0.90 10.80 -5.50
CA ASN A 38 0.23 10.12 -6.12
C ASN A 38 1.17 9.56 -5.04
N ILE A 39 1.69 8.36 -5.30
CA ILE A 39 2.71 7.73 -4.47
C ILE A 39 4.08 8.26 -4.88
N ASP A 40 4.88 8.63 -3.88
CA ASP A 40 6.26 9.02 -4.07
C ASP A 40 7.13 7.77 -4.12
N GLN A 41 7.65 7.43 -5.29
CA GLN A 41 8.46 6.21 -5.47
C GLN A 41 9.77 6.26 -4.67
N SER A 42 10.24 7.46 -4.30
CA SER A 42 11.42 7.63 -3.45
C SER A 42 11.21 7.14 -2.01
N LEU A 43 9.96 7.09 -1.54
CA LEU A 43 9.61 6.58 -0.20
C LEU A 43 9.32 5.08 -0.21
N VAL A 44 9.37 4.43 -1.37
CA VAL A 44 9.05 3.01 -1.53
C VAL A 44 10.26 2.17 -1.22
N ASP A 45 10.15 1.38 -0.16
CA ASP A 45 11.16 0.38 0.21
C ASP A 45 10.86 -0.95 -0.49
N LYS A 46 9.61 -1.41 -0.42
CA LYS A 46 9.15 -2.62 -1.12
C LYS A 46 7.81 -2.41 -1.81
N THR A 47 7.68 -3.02 -2.98
CA THR A 47 6.42 -3.11 -3.73
C THR A 47 6.03 -4.57 -3.88
N TYR A 48 4.82 -4.90 -3.45
CA TYR A 48 4.21 -6.21 -3.56
C TYR A 48 3.13 -6.15 -4.63
N HIS A 49 3.30 -6.93 -5.69
CA HIS A 49 2.29 -7.11 -6.72
C HIS A 49 1.29 -8.17 -6.26
N LEU A 50 0.02 -7.81 -6.22
CA LEU A 50 -1.02 -8.74 -5.81
C LEU A 50 -1.68 -9.32 -7.05
N GLU A 51 -1.15 -10.44 -7.53
CA GLU A 51 -1.78 -11.21 -8.60
C GLU A 51 -3.09 -11.86 -8.13
N ASN A 52 -3.21 -12.12 -6.82
CA ASN A 52 -4.36 -12.80 -6.25
C ASN A 52 -5.10 -11.93 -5.23
N LYS A 53 -6.40 -11.71 -5.45
CA LYS A 53 -7.24 -10.87 -4.58
C LYS A 53 -7.35 -11.40 -3.15
N GLU A 54 -7.25 -12.72 -2.97
CA GLU A 54 -7.35 -13.36 -1.66
C GLU A 54 -6.10 -13.08 -0.81
N GLU A 55 -4.92 -13.25 -1.40
CA GLU A 55 -3.63 -12.91 -0.79
C GLU A 55 -3.51 -11.41 -0.50
N SER A 56 -4.01 -10.56 -1.40
CA SER A 56 -4.13 -9.11 -1.18
C SER A 56 -4.87 -8.80 0.10
N LYS A 57 -6.06 -9.38 0.25
CA LYS A 57 -6.93 -9.10 1.39
C LYS A 57 -6.28 -9.58 2.69
N ARG A 58 -5.67 -10.77 2.67
CA ARG A 58 -4.98 -11.34 3.83
C ARG A 58 -3.77 -10.51 4.23
N LEU A 59 -2.95 -10.07 3.27
CA LEU A 59 -1.79 -9.23 3.52
C LEU A 59 -2.20 -7.84 4.06
N GLN A 60 -3.27 -7.25 3.50
CA GLN A 60 -3.84 -5.99 4.01
C GLN A 60 -4.30 -6.10 5.46
N GLU A 61 -4.94 -7.20 5.84
CA GLU A 61 -5.40 -7.44 7.22
C GLU A 61 -4.20 -7.59 8.16
N VAL A 62 -3.22 -8.44 7.82
CA VAL A 62 -2.01 -8.64 8.63
C VAL A 62 -1.23 -7.33 8.83
N VAL A 63 -0.98 -6.57 7.76
CA VAL A 63 -0.23 -5.30 7.83
C VAL A 63 -0.97 -4.23 8.64
N LYS A 64 -2.30 -4.30 8.68
CA LYS A 64 -3.15 -3.40 9.46
C LYS A 64 -3.26 -3.84 10.92
N GLU A 65 -3.16 -5.13 11.19
CA GLU A 65 -3.18 -5.71 12.54
C GLU A 65 -1.84 -5.58 13.27
N ILE A 66 -0.71 -5.40 12.57
CA ILE A 66 0.58 -5.15 13.24
C ILE A 66 0.50 -3.82 14.03
N PRO A 67 0.41 -3.87 15.37
CA PRO A 67 0.47 -2.67 16.17
C PRO A 67 1.94 -2.26 16.18
N TYR A 68 2.23 -1.02 15.78
CA TYR A 68 3.50 -0.40 16.17
C TYR A 68 3.42 -0.20 17.68
N MET A 69 3.99 -1.16 18.42
CA MET A 69 4.23 -1.09 19.86
C MET A 69 5.38 -0.11 20.15
#